data_AF-A0A2G2W3Y8-F1
#
_entry.id   AF-A0A2G2W3Y8-F1
#
_cell.length_a   1.000
_cell.length_b   1.000
_cell.length_c   1.000
_cell.angle_alpha   90.00
_cell.angle_beta   90.00
_cell.angle_gamma   90.00
#
_symmetry.space_group_name_H-M   'P 1'
#
loop_
_entity.id
_entity.type
_entity.pdbx_description
1 polymer ?
#
loop_
_entity_poly.entity_id
_entity_poly.type
_entity_poly.pdbx_seq_one_letter_code
_entity_poly.pdbx_strand_id
1 'polypeptide(L)'
;MVSVYKCEIFSNGELSGMLQFALDLYLHECMGLRKLIAYNRFDGLKSLHIERCSCDFGSPGGSRLFDPLPNLEHISLVSVDYLKSISHFIKLLGLRFSKLCQLVIHFCASLTCLFTVGRDFSFPKQLEDISITFCAELVQLLVQHSPTKATLVNTEIPRVQKLVLRNLLKFGTLGEPQSMWEHLKEH
;
A
#
# COMPACT_ATOMS: atom_id res chain seq x y z
N MET A 1 4.03 -20.05 0.47
CA MET A 1 2.79 -19.29 0.69
C MET A 1 2.18 -19.67 2.03
N VAL A 2 1.88 -18.68 2.88
CA VAL A 2 1.14 -18.82 4.13
C VAL A 2 -0.21 -18.13 3.95
N SER A 3 -1.30 -18.82 4.29
CA SER A 3 -2.66 -18.30 4.20
C SER A 3 -3.32 -18.30 5.56
N VAL A 4 -3.88 -17.17 5.96
CA VAL A 4 -4.60 -16.99 7.23
C VAL A 4 -6.02 -16.55 6.93
N TYR A 5 -6.99 -17.23 7.54
CA TYR A 5 -8.41 -16.99 7.34
C TYR A 5 -9.06 -16.62 8.67
N LYS A 6 -9.96 -15.62 8.64
CA LYS A 6 -10.87 -15.30 9.75
C LYS A 6 -10.17 -15.06 11.09
N CYS A 7 -8.96 -14.48 11.06
CA CYS A 7 -8.20 -14.18 12.26
C CYS A 7 -8.62 -12.82 12.82
N GLU A 8 -9.32 -12.80 13.95
CA GLU A 8 -9.79 -11.56 14.58
C GLU A 8 -8.67 -10.83 15.34
N ILE A 9 -7.77 -11.59 15.98
CA ILE A 9 -6.67 -11.04 16.77
C ILE A 9 -5.41 -11.87 16.51
N PHE A 10 -4.40 -11.24 15.93
CA PHE A 10 -3.05 -11.79 15.93
C PHE A 10 -2.47 -11.70 17.36
N SER A 11 -2.33 -12.84 18.02
CA SER A 11 -1.58 -12.99 19.27
C SER A 11 -0.07 -12.89 18.99
N ASN A 12 0.68 -12.37 19.96
CA ASN A 12 2.11 -12.18 19.82
C ASN A 12 2.82 -13.54 19.68
N GLY A 13 3.36 -13.83 18.49
CA GLY A 13 4.33 -14.91 18.27
C GLY A 13 3.82 -16.17 17.56
N GLU A 14 2.51 -16.39 17.44
CA GLU A 14 1.99 -17.65 16.83
C GLU A 14 2.37 -17.80 15.35
N LEU A 15 2.36 -16.70 14.60
CA LEU A 15 2.69 -16.71 13.17
C LEU A 15 4.14 -16.29 12.89
N SER A 16 4.90 -15.81 13.87
CA SER A 16 6.21 -15.21 13.61
C SER A 16 7.20 -16.23 13.05
N GLY A 17 7.24 -17.44 13.63
CA GLY A 17 8.09 -18.52 13.14
C GLY A 17 7.73 -19.00 11.73
N MET A 18 6.44 -19.05 11.40
CA MET A 18 5.97 -19.45 10.06
C MET A 18 6.25 -18.36 9.02
N LEU A 19 6.03 -17.10 9.38
CA LEU A 19 6.21 -15.96 8.48
C LEU A 19 7.69 -15.59 8.29
N GLN A 20 8.58 -15.99 9.20
CA GLN A 20 10.04 -15.80 9.06
C GLN A 20 10.57 -16.33 7.72
N PHE A 21 10.02 -17.45 7.24
CA PHE A 21 10.44 -18.12 6.00
C PHE A 21 9.42 -17.99 4.86
N ALA A 22 8.30 -17.30 5.10
CA ALA A 22 7.26 -17.14 4.10
C ALA A 22 7.69 -16.12 3.04
N LEU A 23 7.50 -16.47 1.76
CA LEU A 23 7.63 -15.53 0.65
C LEU A 23 6.32 -14.78 0.37
N ASP A 24 5.19 -15.46 0.56
CA ASP A 24 3.85 -14.94 0.26
C ASP A 24 2.95 -15.09 1.47
N LEU A 25 2.22 -14.02 1.81
CA LEU A 25 1.21 -13.99 2.86
C LEU A 25 -0.13 -13.62 2.26
N TYR A 26 -1.12 -14.49 2.42
CA TYR A 26 -2.51 -14.26 2.04
C TYR A 26 -3.37 -14.17 3.30
N LEU A 27 -4.07 -13.05 3.46
CA LEU A 27 -4.99 -12.78 4.58
C LEU A 27 -6.40 -12.65 4.03
N HIS A 28 -7.34 -13.44 4.56
CA HIS A 28 -8.75 -13.40 4.16
C HIS A 28 -9.64 -13.23 5.38
N GLU A 29 -10.48 -12.19 5.38
CA GLU A 29 -11.39 -11.89 6.50
C GLU A 29 -10.65 -11.73 7.85
N CYS A 30 -9.43 -11.20 7.83
CA CYS A 30 -8.61 -10.98 9.01
C CYS A 30 -8.73 -9.55 9.55
N MET A 31 -8.54 -9.37 10.85
CA MET A 31 -8.43 -8.09 11.54
C MET A 31 -7.08 -7.97 12.24
N GLY A 32 -6.72 -6.75 12.66
CA GLY A 32 -5.56 -6.55 13.53
C GLY A 32 -4.17 -6.73 12.88
N LEU A 33 -4.06 -6.63 11.54
CA LEU A 33 -2.79 -6.72 10.79
C LEU A 33 -1.66 -5.88 11.42
N ARG A 34 -2.00 -4.71 11.96
CA ARG A 34 -1.05 -3.84 12.67
C ARG A 34 -0.31 -4.59 13.79
N LYS A 35 -1.00 -5.42 14.58
CA LYS A 35 -0.40 -6.21 15.67
C LYS A 35 0.55 -7.28 15.14
N LEU A 36 0.19 -7.96 14.05
CA LEU A 36 1.00 -9.01 13.42
C LEU A 36 2.42 -8.50 13.08
N ILE A 37 2.49 -7.33 12.45
CA ILE A 37 3.74 -6.75 11.98
C ILE A 37 4.37 -5.77 12.98
N ALA A 38 3.75 -5.50 14.13
CA ALA A 38 4.23 -4.49 15.09
C ALA A 38 5.59 -4.87 15.70
N TYR A 39 5.79 -6.17 15.94
CA TYR A 39 6.95 -6.69 16.70
C TYR A 39 7.81 -7.64 15.90
N ASN A 40 7.49 -7.85 14.62
CA ASN A 40 8.16 -8.82 13.78
C ASN A 40 8.71 -8.17 12.52
N ARG A 41 9.84 -8.68 12.07
CA ARG A 41 10.45 -8.34 10.79
C ARG A 41 10.48 -9.59 9.93
N PHE A 42 9.84 -9.52 8.77
CA PHE A 42 9.72 -10.64 7.84
C PHE A 42 10.56 -10.35 6.59
N ASP A 43 11.87 -10.59 6.70
CA ASP A 43 12.82 -10.34 5.61
C ASP A 43 12.57 -11.23 4.39
N GLY A 44 11.95 -12.40 4.56
CA GLY A 44 11.62 -13.30 3.44
C GLY A 44 10.41 -12.85 2.62
N LEU A 45 9.53 -12.02 3.18
CA LEU A 45 8.23 -11.75 2.57
C LEU A 45 8.36 -10.81 1.37
N LYS A 46 7.93 -11.31 0.21
CA LYS A 46 7.90 -10.61 -1.08
C LYS A 46 6.50 -10.21 -1.50
N SER A 47 5.48 -10.99 -1.13
CA SER A 47 4.09 -10.75 -1.55
C SER A 47 3.14 -10.70 -0.35
N LEU A 48 2.28 -9.69 -0.35
CA LEU A 48 1.21 -9.52 0.63
C LEU A 48 -0.13 -9.35 -0.08
N HIS A 49 -1.02 -10.31 0.12
CA HIS A 49 -2.39 -10.28 -0.36
C HIS A 49 -3.35 -10.15 0.82
N ILE A 50 -4.24 -9.15 0.77
CA ILE A 50 -5.22 -8.85 1.80
C ILE A 50 -6.60 -8.79 1.15
N GLU A 51 -7.49 -9.67 1.58
CA GLU A 51 -8.85 -9.78 1.06
C GLU A 51 -9.87 -9.69 2.20
N ARG A 52 -10.90 -8.85 2.02
CA ARG A 52 -12.04 -8.70 2.97
C ARG A 52 -11.59 -8.43 4.41
N CYS A 53 -10.45 -7.77 4.58
CA CYS A 53 -9.91 -7.46 5.89
C CYS A 53 -10.29 -6.03 6.27
N SER A 54 -10.63 -5.81 7.54
CA SER A 54 -10.77 -4.46 8.08
C SER A 54 -9.44 -4.02 8.70
N CYS A 55 -8.89 -2.92 8.21
CA CYS A 55 -7.78 -2.27 8.86
C CYS A 55 -8.34 -1.26 9.87
N ASP A 56 -8.19 -1.52 11.17
CA ASP A 56 -8.38 -0.47 12.17
C ASP A 56 -7.20 0.51 12.04
N PHE A 57 -7.45 1.62 11.35
CA PHE A 57 -6.47 2.69 11.15
C PHE A 57 -6.36 3.62 12.38
N GLY A 58 -6.64 3.12 13.57
CA GLY A 58 -6.46 3.84 14.84
C GLY A 58 -5.08 4.51 14.96
N SER A 59 -4.99 5.48 15.88
CA SER A 59 -3.91 6.48 15.96
C SER A 59 -2.49 5.92 15.70
N PRO A 60 -1.66 6.62 14.89
CA PRO A 60 -0.29 6.20 14.57
C PRO A 60 0.53 6.08 15.85
N GLY A 61 0.77 4.85 16.29
CA GLY A 61 1.60 4.57 17.45
C GLY A 61 3.04 4.54 17.02
N GLY A 62 3.77 5.61 17.32
CA GLY A 62 5.24 5.67 17.34
C GLY A 62 5.95 5.48 16.00
N SER A 63 7.01 6.25 15.80
CA SER A 63 8.04 5.96 14.81
C SER A 63 8.57 4.53 15.04
N ARG A 64 8.42 3.63 14.05
CA ARG A 64 9.00 2.29 14.13
C ARG A 64 10.51 2.36 13.88
N LEU A 65 11.29 1.68 14.73
CA LEU A 65 12.75 1.58 14.61
C LEU A 65 13.18 0.83 13.33
N PHE A 66 12.31 -0.03 12.78
CA PHE A 66 12.60 -0.87 11.61
C PHE A 66 11.39 -1.00 10.68
N ASP A 67 11.65 -1.34 9.41
CA ASP A 67 10.62 -1.72 8.43
C ASP A 67 10.29 -3.22 8.64
N PRO A 68 9.02 -3.57 8.94
CA PRO A 68 8.65 -4.96 9.18
C PRO A 68 8.63 -5.81 7.89
N LEU A 69 8.47 -5.21 6.71
CA LEU A 69 8.39 -5.92 5.42
C LEU A 69 9.39 -5.31 4.41
N PRO A 70 10.71 -5.36 4.67
CA PRO A 70 11.70 -4.59 3.92
C PRO A 70 11.93 -5.08 2.49
N ASN A 71 11.53 -6.32 2.18
CA ASN A 71 11.71 -6.94 0.87
C ASN A 71 10.40 -7.13 0.11
N LEU A 72 9.33 -6.44 0.52
CA LEU A 72 8.02 -6.56 -0.11
C LEU A 72 8.06 -5.97 -1.53
N GLU A 73 7.72 -6.81 -2.51
CA GLU A 73 7.72 -6.53 -3.94
C GLU A 73 6.29 -6.32 -4.45
N HIS A 74 5.33 -7.09 -3.94
CA HIS A 74 3.95 -7.10 -4.43
C HIS A 74 2.93 -6.90 -3.31
N ILE A 75 1.94 -6.04 -3.56
CA ILE A 75 0.79 -5.83 -2.69
C ILE A 75 -0.49 -5.97 -3.48
N SER A 76 -1.42 -6.76 -2.94
CA SER A 76 -2.78 -6.88 -3.45
C SER A 76 -3.78 -6.61 -2.33
N LEU A 77 -4.65 -5.61 -2.52
CA LEU A 77 -5.68 -5.20 -1.57
C LEU A 77 -7.05 -5.39 -2.23
N VAL A 78 -7.86 -6.29 -1.70
CA VAL A 78 -9.17 -6.66 -2.27
C VAL A 78 -10.25 -6.47 -1.21
N SER A 79 -11.23 -5.59 -1.46
CA SER A 79 -12.32 -5.31 -0.52
C SER A 79 -11.81 -4.98 0.89
N VAL A 80 -10.79 -4.13 1.00
CA VAL A 80 -10.24 -3.70 2.28
C VAL A 80 -11.06 -2.54 2.83
N ASP A 81 -11.70 -2.75 3.97
CA ASP A 81 -12.59 -1.76 4.57
C ASP A 81 -11.80 -0.54 5.08
N TYR A 82 -12.43 0.62 4.97
CA TYR A 82 -11.92 1.92 5.44
C TYR A 82 -10.58 2.38 4.82
N LEU A 83 -10.08 1.69 3.78
CA LEU A 83 -8.87 2.08 3.06
C LEU A 83 -9.09 3.40 2.31
N LYS A 84 -8.68 4.53 2.90
CA LYS A 84 -8.81 5.86 2.28
C LYS A 84 -7.68 6.20 1.31
N SER A 85 -6.45 5.81 1.64
CA SER A 85 -5.27 5.97 0.79
C SER A 85 -4.15 4.98 1.16
N ILE A 86 -3.26 4.70 0.20
CA ILE A 86 -2.10 3.83 0.41
C ILE A 86 -1.06 4.52 1.28
N SER A 87 -0.89 5.85 1.16
CA SER A 87 0.00 6.60 2.05
C SER A 87 -0.40 6.43 3.52
N HIS A 88 -1.70 6.39 3.83
CA HIS A 88 -2.18 6.14 5.18
C HIS A 88 -1.89 4.70 5.63
N PHE A 89 -2.15 3.73 4.76
CA PHE A 89 -1.84 2.32 5.00
C PHE A 89 -0.35 2.08 5.29
N ILE A 90 0.54 2.65 4.48
CA ILE A 90 2.00 2.61 4.66
C ILE A 90 2.39 3.14 6.02
N LYS A 91 1.89 4.35 6.36
CA LYS A 91 2.24 5.03 7.61
C LYS A 91 1.77 4.23 8.83
N LEU A 92 0.56 3.65 8.78
CA LEU A 92 0.03 2.80 9.85
C LEU A 92 0.90 1.56 10.08
N LEU A 93 1.33 0.94 8.98
CA LEU A 93 2.12 -0.29 9.01
C LEU A 93 3.63 -0.03 9.19
N GLY A 94 4.08 1.22 9.11
CA GLY A 94 5.48 1.61 9.23
C GLY A 94 6.36 1.03 8.12
N LEU A 95 5.80 0.88 6.92
CA LEU A 95 6.48 0.30 5.75
C LEU A 95 7.29 1.37 5.03
N ARG A 96 8.41 0.99 4.41
CA ARG A 96 9.22 1.90 3.57
C ARG A 96 9.13 1.58 2.08
N PHE A 97 8.62 0.40 1.71
CA PHE A 97 8.41 -0.02 0.32
C PHE A 97 9.62 0.18 -0.60
N SER A 98 10.81 -0.13 -0.08
CA SER A 98 12.06 0.02 -0.84
C SER A 98 12.12 -0.85 -2.10
N LYS A 99 11.37 -1.96 -2.14
CA LYS A 99 11.33 -2.91 -3.25
C LYS A 99 9.96 -3.07 -3.90
N LEU A 100 8.97 -2.27 -3.49
CA LEU A 100 7.62 -2.43 -4.00
C LEU A 100 7.61 -2.08 -5.49
N CYS A 101 7.27 -3.07 -6.32
CA CYS A 101 7.18 -2.91 -7.77
C CYS A 101 5.76 -3.06 -8.31
N GLN A 102 4.87 -3.76 -7.59
CA GLN A 102 3.49 -3.97 -8.01
C GLN A 102 2.48 -3.64 -6.91
N LEU A 103 1.44 -2.89 -7.29
CA LEU A 103 0.32 -2.53 -6.44
C LEU A 103 -1.00 -2.80 -7.14
N VAL A 104 -1.80 -3.66 -6.53
CA VAL A 104 -3.09 -4.12 -7.07
C VAL A 104 -4.19 -3.80 -6.06
N ILE A 105 -5.24 -3.10 -6.47
CA ILE A 105 -6.34 -2.67 -5.61
C ILE A 105 -7.68 -2.96 -6.29
N HIS A 106 -8.54 -3.73 -5.63
CA HIS A 106 -9.86 -4.10 -6.15
C HIS A 106 -10.95 -3.90 -5.10
N PHE A 107 -12.10 -3.36 -5.50
CA PHE A 107 -13.31 -3.28 -4.67
C PHE A 107 -13.14 -2.51 -3.34
N CYS A 108 -12.15 -1.63 -3.24
CA CYS A 108 -11.95 -0.80 -2.05
C CYS A 108 -12.84 0.46 -2.13
N ALA A 109 -14.08 0.35 -1.67
CA ALA A 109 -15.10 1.40 -1.84
C ALA A 109 -14.77 2.72 -1.12
N SER A 110 -13.95 2.70 -0.06
CA SER A 110 -13.55 3.90 0.69
C SER A 110 -12.32 4.62 0.10
N LEU A 111 -11.70 4.09 -0.96
CA LEU A 111 -10.47 4.65 -1.53
C LEU A 111 -10.79 5.94 -2.27
N THR A 112 -10.35 7.08 -1.73
CA THR A 112 -10.58 8.40 -2.33
C THR A 112 -9.39 8.90 -3.14
N CYS A 113 -8.18 8.50 -2.72
CA CYS A 113 -6.95 8.77 -3.45
C CYS A 113 -5.90 7.65 -3.26
N LEU A 114 -4.97 7.51 -4.20
CA LEU A 114 -3.93 6.48 -4.10
C LEU A 114 -2.82 6.90 -3.12
N PHE A 115 -2.13 8.01 -3.43
CA PHE A 115 -1.07 8.56 -2.61
C PHE A 115 -1.35 10.01 -2.20
N THR A 116 -0.96 10.29 -0.97
CA THR A 116 -1.03 11.60 -0.33
C THR A 116 0.41 12.09 -0.12
N VAL A 117 0.85 13.02 -0.95
CA VAL A 117 2.21 13.57 -0.93
C VAL A 117 2.29 14.69 0.11
N GLY A 118 3.20 14.52 1.06
CA GLY A 118 3.49 15.49 2.11
C GLY A 118 4.94 15.38 2.55
N ARG A 119 5.32 16.17 3.57
CA ARG A 119 6.72 16.31 4.01
C ARG A 119 7.41 14.98 4.38
N ASP A 120 6.63 14.02 4.90
CA ASP A 120 7.16 12.74 5.40
C ASP A 120 6.87 11.54 4.47
N PHE A 121 6.34 11.79 3.27
CA PHE A 121 6.02 10.73 2.32
C PHE A 121 7.14 10.59 1.28
N SER A 122 7.70 9.40 1.17
CA SER A 122 8.60 9.02 0.08
C SER A 122 7.88 8.02 -0.82
N PHE A 123 8.01 8.22 -2.14
CA PHE A 123 7.41 7.31 -3.09
C PHE A 123 8.17 5.97 -3.15
N PRO A 124 7.49 4.85 -3.44
CA PRO A 124 8.16 3.58 -3.68
C PRO A 124 8.92 3.64 -5.00
N LYS A 125 10.24 3.75 -4.93
CA LYS A 125 11.12 4.04 -6.08
C LYS A 125 11.02 3.02 -7.22
N GLN A 126 10.72 1.78 -6.89
CA GLN A 126 10.67 0.65 -7.84
C GLN A 126 9.25 0.38 -8.36
N LEU A 127 8.26 1.21 -8.01
CA LEU A 127 6.87 0.97 -8.41
C LEU A 127 6.70 1.12 -9.92
N GLU A 128 6.35 0.01 -10.57
CA GLU A 128 6.26 -0.09 -12.02
C GLU A 128 4.84 -0.43 -12.50
N ASP A 129 4.09 -1.25 -11.74
CA ASP A 129 2.75 -1.72 -12.12
C ASP A 129 1.71 -1.34 -11.06
N ILE A 130 0.71 -0.58 -11.48
CA ILE A 130 -0.44 -0.19 -10.67
C ILE A 130 -1.72 -0.64 -11.37
N SER A 131 -2.53 -1.44 -10.67
CA SER A 131 -3.86 -1.83 -11.14
C SER A 131 -4.91 -1.47 -10.10
N ILE A 132 -5.90 -0.68 -10.51
CA ILE A 132 -7.01 -0.26 -9.66
C ILE A 132 -8.32 -0.52 -10.39
N THR A 133 -9.17 -1.34 -9.77
CA THR A 133 -10.45 -1.75 -10.37
C THR A 133 -11.59 -1.63 -9.36
N PHE A 134 -12.77 -1.17 -9.80
CA PHE A 134 -13.99 -1.11 -8.99
C PHE A 134 -13.85 -0.33 -7.66
N CYS A 135 -13.10 0.77 -7.66
CA CYS A 135 -13.00 1.68 -6.52
C CYS A 135 -13.86 2.93 -6.81
N ALA A 136 -15.13 2.90 -6.37
CA ALA A 136 -16.15 3.86 -6.78
C ALA A 136 -15.86 5.30 -6.33
N GLU A 137 -15.23 5.49 -5.18
CA GLU A 137 -14.93 6.80 -4.58
C GLU A 137 -13.57 7.38 -5.00
N LEU A 138 -12.80 6.69 -5.83
CA LEU A 138 -11.47 7.14 -6.22
C LEU A 138 -11.58 8.34 -7.16
N VAL A 139 -11.15 9.51 -6.70
CA VAL A 139 -11.22 10.76 -7.48
C VAL A 139 -9.90 11.05 -8.19
N GLN A 140 -8.77 10.84 -7.51
CA GLN A 140 -7.45 11.12 -8.06
C GLN A 140 -6.36 10.20 -7.51
N LEU A 141 -5.31 9.92 -8.29
CA LEU A 141 -4.22 9.07 -7.79
C LEU A 141 -3.32 9.84 -6.82
N LEU A 142 -2.90 11.06 -7.16
CA LEU A 142 -1.98 11.85 -6.33
C LEU A 142 -2.66 13.08 -5.76
N VAL A 143 -2.57 13.27 -4.44
CA VAL A 143 -3.00 14.49 -3.73
C VAL A 143 -1.78 15.15 -3.09
N GLN A 144 -1.54 16.44 -3.38
CA GLN A 144 -0.49 17.23 -2.72
C GLN A 144 -1.11 18.12 -1.63
N HIS A 145 -0.64 18.01 -0.38
CA HIS A 145 -1.15 18.81 0.74
C HIS A 145 -0.30 20.05 1.09
N SER A 146 0.76 20.36 0.31
CA SER A 146 1.68 21.47 0.61
C SER A 146 1.56 22.58 -0.47
N PRO A 147 1.20 23.83 -0.10
CA PRO A 147 1.01 24.93 -1.05
C PRO A 147 2.32 25.64 -1.45
N THR A 148 3.42 25.38 -0.76
CA THR A 148 4.73 25.87 -1.20
C THR A 148 5.16 25.07 -2.42
N LYS A 149 5.30 25.76 -3.56
CA LYS A 149 6.15 25.38 -4.71
C LYS A 149 7.63 25.20 -4.30
N ALA A 150 7.90 24.66 -3.12
CA ALA A 150 9.21 24.19 -2.72
C ALA A 150 9.37 22.84 -3.41
N THR A 151 9.84 22.92 -4.65
CA THR A 151 10.84 22.01 -5.18
C THR A 151 10.63 20.57 -4.69
N LEU A 152 9.80 19.80 -5.40
CA LEU A 152 10.07 18.38 -5.55
C LEU A 152 11.45 18.31 -6.24
N VAL A 153 12.51 18.54 -5.46
CA VAL A 153 13.91 18.48 -5.88
C VAL A 153 14.13 17.04 -6.22
N ASN A 154 13.94 16.68 -7.49
CA ASN A 154 14.59 15.55 -8.13
C ASN A 154 14.52 14.21 -7.36
N THR A 155 13.53 14.05 -6.50
CA THR A 155 13.48 12.97 -5.51
C THR A 155 12.73 11.82 -6.15
N GLU A 156 13.46 11.10 -7.00
CA GLU A 156 13.23 9.71 -7.41
C GLU A 156 11.74 9.33 -7.50
N ILE A 157 11.01 10.08 -8.32
CA ILE A 157 9.61 9.80 -8.63
C ILE A 157 9.58 8.44 -9.35
N PRO A 158 8.69 7.51 -8.94
CA PRO A 158 8.63 6.19 -9.56
C PRO A 158 8.30 6.30 -11.03
N ARG A 159 8.92 5.45 -11.84
CA ARG A 159 8.65 5.35 -13.26
C ARG A 159 7.60 4.29 -13.49
N VAL A 160 6.33 4.63 -13.25
CA VAL A 160 5.22 3.70 -13.47
C VAL A 160 5.16 3.38 -14.96
N GLN A 161 5.31 2.10 -15.30
CA GLN A 161 5.32 1.61 -16.67
C GLN A 161 3.95 1.10 -17.10
N LYS A 162 3.15 0.60 -16.14
CA LYS A 162 1.84 0.04 -16.38
C LYS A 162 0.85 0.60 -15.38
N LEU A 163 -0.23 1.18 -15.92
CA LEU A 163 -1.33 1.72 -15.15
C LEU A 163 -2.64 1.20 -15.71
N VAL A 164 -3.36 0.40 -14.93
CA VAL A 164 -4.66 -0.15 -15.31
C VAL A 164 -5.72 0.44 -14.40
N LEU A 165 -6.59 1.27 -14.97
CA LEU A 165 -7.72 1.89 -14.28
C LEU A 165 -9.02 1.39 -14.91
N ARG A 166 -9.86 0.70 -14.13
CA ARG A 166 -11.10 0.08 -14.64
C ARG A 166 -12.27 0.31 -13.69
N ASN A 167 -13.42 0.67 -14.24
CA ASN A 167 -14.67 0.83 -13.49
C ASN A 167 -14.52 1.77 -12.28
N LEU A 168 -13.92 2.94 -12.50
CA LEU A 168 -13.72 3.98 -11.50
C LEU A 168 -14.69 5.14 -11.74
N LEU A 169 -15.84 5.09 -11.07
CA LEU A 169 -16.99 5.97 -11.39
C LEU A 169 -16.70 7.47 -11.20
N LYS A 170 -15.90 7.82 -10.18
CA LYS A 170 -15.60 9.21 -9.81
C LYS A 170 -14.20 9.67 -10.24
N PHE A 171 -13.46 8.84 -10.98
CA PHE A 171 -12.07 9.14 -11.30
C PHE A 171 -11.96 10.30 -12.29
N GLY A 172 -11.25 11.36 -11.88
CA GLY A 172 -11.07 12.57 -12.66
C GLY A 172 -9.66 12.77 -13.20
N THR A 173 -8.63 12.58 -12.38
CA THR A 173 -7.24 12.94 -12.75
C THR A 173 -6.18 12.08 -12.08
N LEU A 174 -5.01 11.94 -12.72
CA LEU A 174 -3.85 11.30 -12.12
C LEU A 174 -3.22 12.15 -11.00
N GLY A 175 -3.39 13.47 -11.05
CA GLY A 175 -2.76 14.42 -10.12
C GLY A 175 -1.27 14.67 -10.40
N GLU A 176 -0.69 15.66 -9.72
CA GLU A 176 0.71 16.07 -9.87
C GLU A 176 1.65 15.32 -8.89
N PRO A 177 2.92 15.05 -9.27
CA PRO A 177 3.58 15.45 -10.53
C PRO A 177 3.30 14.51 -11.71
N GLN A 178 3.13 15.07 -12.91
CA GLN A 178 2.94 14.27 -14.14
C GLN A 178 4.11 13.34 -14.49
N SER A 179 5.32 13.65 -14.03
CA SER A 179 6.53 12.88 -14.34
C SER A 179 6.49 11.42 -13.84
N MET A 180 5.58 11.08 -12.93
CA MET A 180 5.33 9.70 -12.51
C MET A 180 4.72 8.83 -13.63
N TRP A 181 4.00 9.48 -14.55
CA TRP A 181 3.16 8.85 -15.57
C TRP A 181 3.74 8.96 -16.98
N GLU A 182 4.88 9.66 -17.16
CA GLU A 182 5.52 9.87 -18.46
C GLU A 182 6.04 8.57 -19.11
N HIS A 183 6.24 7.52 -18.32
CA HIS A 183 6.79 6.23 -18.77
C HIS A 183 5.75 5.14 -18.99
N LEU A 184 4.46 5.50 -18.98
CA LEU A 184 3.37 4.55 -19.22
C LEU A 184 3.48 3.98 -20.65
N LYS A 185 3.52 2.65 -20.74
CA LYS A 185 3.51 1.94 -22.02
C LYS A 185 2.07 1.86 -22.53
N GLU A 186 1.88 2.13 -23.81
CA GLU A 186 0.61 1.86 -24.50
C GLU A 186 0.38 0.34 -24.55
N HIS A 187 -0.77 -0.11 -24.04
CA HIS A 187 -1.17 -1.52 -23.96
C HIS A 187 -2.59 -1.72 -24.45
#